data_AF-A0A9D6F879-F1
#
_entry.id   AF-A0A9D6F879-F1
#
_cell.length_a   1.000
_cell.length_b   1.000
_cell.length_c   1.000
_cell.angle_alpha   90.00
_cell.angle_beta   90.00
_cell.angle_gamma   90.00
#
_symmetry.space_group_name_H-M   'P 1'
#
loop_
_entity.id
_entity.type
_entity.pdbx_description
1 polymer ?
#
loop_
_entity_poly.entity_id
_entity_poly.type
_entity_poly.pdbx_seq_one_letter_code
_entity_poly.pdbx_strand_id
1 'polypeptide(L)' 'LTGREVFEFEGLAKALGSDKKVVVRARNEKGEAKTFATKARIDTPEELLYYQNGGILPYVLRQLL' A
#
# COMPACT_ATOMS: atom_id res chain seq x y z
N LEU A 1 9.75 9.44 -13.98
CA LEU A 1 10.05 8.33 -13.07
C LEU A 1 10.77 7.30 -13.91
N THR A 2 11.91 6.79 -13.45
CA THR A 2 12.71 5.80 -14.19
C THR A 2 12.54 4.39 -13.62
N GLY A 3 11.94 4.26 -12.43
CA GLY A 3 11.81 3.00 -11.70
C GLY A 3 13.05 2.64 -10.86
N ARG A 4 14.03 3.55 -10.78
CA ARG A 4 15.25 3.39 -9.95
C ARG A 4 15.20 4.22 -8.67
N GLU A 5 14.13 5.00 -8.51
CA GLU A 5 13.92 5.81 -7.33
C GLU A 5 13.64 4.93 -6.09
N VAL A 6 13.97 5.44 -4.92
CA VAL A 6 13.45 4.91 -3.65
C VAL A 6 12.05 5.50 -3.46
N PHE A 7 11.06 4.63 -3.26
CA PHE A 7 9.67 5.02 -3.10
C PHE A 7 9.26 4.94 -1.63
N GLU A 8 8.87 6.08 -1.08
CA GLU A 8 8.28 6.20 0.25
C GLU A 8 6.76 6.37 0.10
N PHE A 9 5.98 5.63 0.90
CA PHE A 9 4.51 5.62 0.83
C PHE A 9 3.93 6.18 2.12
N GLU A 10 3.26 7.32 2.02
CA GLU A 10 2.66 8.03 3.15
C GLU A 10 1.13 7.87 3.16
N GLY A 11 0.55 7.81 4.37
CA GLY A 11 -0.90 7.76 4.56
C GLY A 11 -1.52 6.37 4.33
N LEU A 12 -0.72 5.30 4.29
CA LEU A 12 -1.21 3.94 4.01
C LEU A 12 -2.33 3.51 4.97
N ALA A 13 -2.15 3.72 6.28
CA ALA A 13 -3.16 3.37 7.29
C ALA A 13 -4.51 4.05 7.05
N LYS A 14 -4.49 5.33 6.65
CA LYS A 14 -5.72 6.08 6.29
C LYS A 14 -6.30 5.59 4.96
N ALA A 15 -5.46 5.24 4.00
CA ALA A 15 -5.86 4.75 2.69
C ALA A 15 -6.58 3.38 2.75
N LEU A 16 -6.21 2.54 3.71
CA LEU A 16 -6.85 1.24 3.95
C LEU A 16 -8.27 1.35 4.53
N GLY A 17 -8.68 2.54 4.99
CA GLY A 17 -10.03 2.81 5.45
C GLY A 17 -10.97 3.19 4.30
N SER A 18 -10.90 4.45 3.85
CA SER A 18 -11.95 5.05 3.01
C SER A 18 -11.48 6.03 1.94
N ASP A 19 -10.40 6.79 2.17
CA ASP A 19 -9.88 7.79 1.20
C ASP A 19 -9.22 7.10 -0.02
N LYS A 20 -8.74 5.86 0.16
CA LYS A 20 -7.91 5.08 -0.79
C LYS A 20 -6.69 5.84 -1.34
N LYS A 21 -6.39 7.05 -0.87
CA LYS A 21 -5.33 7.90 -1.37
C LYS A 21 -4.04 7.64 -0.61
N VAL A 22 -2.98 7.32 -1.35
CA VAL A 22 -1.62 7.18 -0.83
C VAL A 22 -0.76 8.25 -1.49
N VAL A 23 0.08 8.94 -0.71
CA VAL A 23 1.06 9.87 -1.26
C VAL A 23 2.36 9.09 -1.47
N VAL A 24 2.91 9.16 -2.66
CA VAL A 24 4.18 8.51 -3.00
C VAL A 24 5.24 9.58 -3.21
N ARG A 25 6.34 9.45 -2.47
CA ARG A 25 7.54 10.26 -2.65
C ARG A 25 8.62 9.39 -3.29
N ALA A 26 8.97 9.69 -4.54
CA ALA A 26 9.99 9.00 -5.29
C ALA A 26 11.28 9.82 -5.27
N ARG A 27 12.34 9.32 -4.62
CA ARG A 27 13.65 9.97 -4.51
C ARG A 27 14.67 9.30 -5.43
N ASN A 28 15.32 10.07 -6.31
CA ASN A 28 16.39 9.54 -7.15
C ASN A 28 17.73 9.50 -6.40
N GLU A 29 18.73 8.84 -6.99
CA GLU A 29 20.09 8.73 -6.44
C GLU A 29 20.78 10.09 -6.23
N LYS A 30 20.32 11.13 -6.95
CA LYS A 30 20.83 12.50 -6.84
C LYS A 30 20.14 13.31 -5.72
N GLY A 31 19.20 12.70 -5.00
CA GLY A 31 18.45 13.31 -3.91
C GLY A 31 17.22 14.13 -4.32
N GLU A 32 16.94 14.28 -5.62
CA GLU A 32 15.72 14.96 -6.09
C GLU A 32 14.50 14.06 -5.82
N ALA A 33 13.43 14.66 -5.32
CA ALA A 33 12.20 13.97 -5.00
C ALA A 33 11.03 14.44 -5.87
N LYS A 34 10.21 13.50 -6.33
CA LYS A 34 8.90 13.76 -6.95
C LYS A 34 7.80 13.19 -6.08
N THR A 35 6.78 13.98 -5.82
CA THR A 35 5.63 13.57 -5.02
C THR A 35 4.38 13.51 -5.88
N PHE A 36 3.62 12.42 -5.77
CA PHE A 36 2.36 12.24 -6.49
C PHE A 36 1.37 11.39 -5.69
N ALA A 37 0.08 11.56 -5.95
CA ALA A 37 -0.96 10.77 -5.32
C ALA A 37 -1.24 9.49 -6.12
N THR A 38 -1.49 8.40 -5.42
CA THR A 38 -1.89 7.11 -5.97
C THR A 38 -3.13 6.58 -5.22
N LYS A 39 -3.74 5.54 -5.78
CA LYS A 39 -4.89 4.86 -5.20
C LYS A 39 -4.49 3.48 -4.69
N ALA A 40 -4.69 3.20 -3.40
CA ALA A 40 -4.62 1.87 -2.83
C ALA A 40 -5.74 1.00 -3.40
N ARG A 41 -5.39 -0.17 -3.93
CA ARG A 41 -6.31 -1.10 -4.61
C ARG A 41 -6.67 -2.28 -3.72
N ILE A 42 -7.17 -1.95 -2.53
CA ILE A 42 -7.94 -2.87 -1.69
C ILE A 42 -9.38 -2.45 -1.89
N ASP A 43 -10.05 -3.19 -2.76
CA ASP A 43 -11.32 -2.82 -3.35
C ASP A 43 -12.52 -3.41 -2.60
N THR A 44 -12.33 -4.50 -1.86
CA THR A 44 -13.36 -5.09 -1.00
C THR A 44 -12.93 -5.20 0.48
N PRO A 45 -13.89 -5.31 1.42
CA PRO A 45 -13.59 -5.58 2.82
C PRO A 45 -12.81 -6.87 3.03
N GLU A 46 -13.07 -7.91 2.23
CA GLU A 46 -12.38 -9.20 2.32
C GLU A 46 -10.90 -9.07 1.93
N GLU A 47 -10.58 -8.30 0.90
CA GLU A 47 -9.20 -8.00 0.52
C GLU A 47 -8.43 -7.29 1.64
N LEU A 48 -9.10 -6.42 2.40
CA LEU A 48 -8.50 -5.78 3.57
C LEU A 48 -8.18 -6.80 4.67
N LEU A 49 -9.09 -7.74 4.93
CA LEU A 49 -8.86 -8.82 5.90
C LEU A 49 -7.67 -9.69 5.46
N TYR A 50 -7.59 -10.05 4.18
CA TYR A 50 -6.46 -10.80 3.65
C TYR A 50 -5.16 -10.02 3.80
N TYR A 51 -5.14 -8.72 3.46
CA TYR A 51 -3.97 -7.87 3.61
C TYR A 51 -3.48 -7.81 5.07
N GLN A 52 -4.39 -7.57 6.02
CA GLN A 52 -4.08 -7.51 7.46
C GLN A 52 -3.55 -8.85 8.00
N ASN A 53 -3.95 -9.97 7.39
CA ASN A 53 -3.53 -11.30 7.78
C ASN A 53 -2.22 -11.76 7.09
N GLY A 54 -1.63 -10.95 6.21
CA GLY A 54 -0.44 -11.32 5.44
C GLY A 54 -0.73 -12.19 4.23
N GLY A 55 -1.98 -12.22 3.77
CA GLY A 55 -2.44 -12.94 2.58
C GLY A 55 -3.68 -13.81 2.84
N ILE A 56 -4.27 -14.32 1.75
CA ILE A 56 -5.44 -15.19 1.81
C ILE A 56 -5.15 -16.54 2.50
N LEU A 57 -4.00 -17.16 2.22
CA LEU A 57 -3.66 -18.46 2.81
C LEU A 57 -3.46 -18.37 4.33
N PRO A 58 -2.69 -17.39 4.87
CA PRO A 58 -2.62 -17.18 6.32
C PRO A 58 -3.97 -16.86 6.96
N TYR A 59 -4.83 -16.09 6.29
CA TYR A 59 -6.18 -15.78 6.79
C TYR A 59 -7.01 -17.05 6.96
N VAL A 60 -7.11 -17.87 5.91
CA VAL A 60 -7.89 -19.13 5.94
C VAL A 60 -7.31 -20.11 6.96
N LEU A 61 -5.98 -20.26 7.02
CA LEU A 61 -5.35 -21.16 7.98
C LEU A 61 -5.70 -20.82 9.43
N ARG A 62 -5.76 -19.52 9.78
CA ARG A 62 -6.17 -19.07 11.12
C ARG A 62 -7.64 -19.30 11.44
N GLN A 63 -8.50 -19.49 10.44
CA GLN A 63 -9.93 -19.79 10.65
C GLN A 63 -10.21 -21.28 10.86
N LEU A 64 -9.25 -22.15 10.53
CA LEU A 64 -9.37 -23.60 10.70
C LEU A 64 -8.81 -24.11 12.03
N LEU A 65 -8.10 -23.25 12.76
CA LEU A 65 -7.56 -23.49 14.11
C LEU A 65 -8.50 -22.88 15.15
#